data_AF-A0A7H0HLC4-F1
#
_entry.id   AF-A0A7H0HLC4-F1
#
_cell.length_a   1.000
_cell.length_b   1.000
_cell.length_c   1.000
_cell.angle_alpha   90.00
_cell.angle_beta   90.00
_cell.angle_gamma   90.00
#
_symmetry.space_group_name_H-M   'P 1'
#
loop_
_entity.id
_entity.type
_entity.pdbx_description
1 polymer ?
#
loop_
_entity_poly.entity_id
_entity_poly.type
_entity_poly.pdbx_seq_one_letter_code
_entity_poly.pdbx_strand_id
1 'polypeptide(L)'
;MALHHTGIEPGNKLHFIFEPVSLVKEQDVINLAKTALRHKAILIVIDTLAASLAGEADENSNRDMTLLTHNAKRLAMMTGSAVLITHHTGRNPAQVAERGAYSLRANVDTSIRVSRTGNDRAWEVVKARDGVDGVGGRFELVDASMPGPHGNDIESVVVRHLDGPASDDATPKVEALTPNQSAVFEQFKLLLDSEEALAEERGESIWNVGFPLDDCVRSCMAAVKVNDTRHRTTRTREAFQALVKAGLVMEKEGRLLLTN
;
A
#
# COMPACT_ATOMS: atom_id res chain seq x y z
N MET A 1 10.38 -13.82 -18.75
CA MET A 1 9.22 -14.71 -18.74
C MET A 1 7.92 -13.97 -19.08
N ALA A 2 7.40 -13.08 -18.23
CA ALA A 2 6.23 -12.27 -18.57
C ALA A 2 6.41 -11.40 -19.83
N LEU A 3 7.59 -10.80 -20.02
CA LEU A 3 7.94 -10.07 -21.24
C LEU A 3 7.99 -10.98 -22.48
N HIS A 4 8.48 -12.21 -22.32
CA HIS A 4 8.56 -13.15 -23.44
C HIS A 4 7.17 -13.64 -23.88
N HIS A 5 6.24 -13.79 -22.93
CA HIS A 5 4.84 -14.11 -23.23
C HIS A 5 4.16 -13.03 -24.10
N THR A 6 4.54 -11.76 -23.95
CA THR A 6 4.06 -10.67 -24.81
C THR A 6 4.92 -10.45 -26.06
N GLY A 7 5.86 -11.35 -26.36
CA GLY A 7 6.79 -11.23 -27.49
C GLY A 7 7.85 -10.14 -27.31
N ILE A 8 8.02 -9.62 -26.09
CA ILE A 8 9.04 -8.63 -25.75
C ILE A 8 10.32 -9.38 -25.34
N GLU A 9 11.35 -9.27 -26.17
CA GLU A 9 12.70 -9.66 -25.77
C GLU A 9 13.36 -8.48 -25.01
N PRO A 10 13.61 -8.61 -23.69
CA PRO A 10 14.21 -7.52 -22.94
C PRO A 10 15.63 -7.19 -23.39
N GLY A 11 16.37 -8.18 -23.91
CA GLY A 11 17.79 -8.03 -24.27
C GLY A 11 18.58 -7.37 -23.14
N ASN A 12 19.50 -6.47 -23.49
CA ASN A 12 20.26 -5.65 -22.53
C ASN A 12 19.51 -4.38 -22.10
N LYS A 13 18.18 -4.31 -22.22
CA LYS A 13 17.38 -3.11 -21.89
C LYS A 13 16.79 -3.15 -20.48
N LEU A 14 16.83 -4.30 -19.82
CA LEU A 14 16.37 -4.48 -18.45
C LEU A 14 17.57 -4.81 -17.57
N HIS A 15 17.73 -4.06 -16.49
CA HIS A 15 18.82 -4.23 -15.53
C HIS A 15 18.23 -4.37 -14.14
N PHE A 16 18.77 -5.31 -13.37
CA PHE A 16 18.37 -5.56 -11.99
C PHE A 16 19.52 -5.18 -11.05
N ILE A 17 19.17 -4.51 -9.97
CA ILE A 17 20.07 -4.20 -8.86
C ILE A 17 19.47 -4.93 -7.66
N PHE A 18 20.22 -5.84 -7.06
CA PHE A 18 19.78 -6.62 -5.91
C PHE A 18 20.39 -6.10 -4.61
N GLU A 19 21.38 -5.21 -4.71
CA GLU A 19 21.95 -4.48 -3.60
C GLU A 19 20.92 -3.52 -2.98
N PRO A 20 20.88 -3.38 -1.64
CA PRO A 20 20.03 -2.39 -1.00
C PRO A 20 20.34 -0.97 -1.48
N VAL A 21 19.29 -0.21 -1.80
CA VAL A 21 19.41 1.20 -2.18
C VAL A 21 18.50 2.04 -1.31
N SER A 22 19.08 2.95 -0.53
CA SER A 22 18.31 3.89 0.29
C SER A 22 18.03 5.19 -0.46
N LEU A 23 16.77 5.61 -0.54
CA LEU A 23 16.40 6.90 -1.13
C LEU A 23 16.58 8.07 -0.15
N VAL A 24 16.85 7.81 1.13
CA VAL A 24 17.14 8.86 2.12
C VAL A 24 18.64 9.13 2.26
N LYS A 25 19.50 8.24 1.73
CA LYS A 25 20.95 8.45 1.62
C LYS A 25 21.32 9.13 0.31
N GLU A 26 21.92 10.31 0.39
CA GLU A 26 22.40 11.02 -0.79
C GLU A 26 23.39 10.20 -1.62
N GLN A 27 24.30 9.47 -0.98
CA GLN A 27 25.32 8.70 -1.69
C GLN A 27 24.72 7.56 -2.53
N ASP A 28 23.69 6.89 -2.02
CA ASP A 28 22.99 5.82 -2.71
C ASP A 28 22.24 6.37 -3.92
N VAL A 29 21.58 7.52 -3.78
CA VAL A 29 20.91 8.24 -4.88
C VAL A 29 21.91 8.61 -5.97
N ILE A 30 23.08 9.14 -5.61
CA ILE A 30 24.15 9.47 -6.58
C ILE A 30 24.67 8.22 -7.29
N ASN A 31 24.86 7.11 -6.56
CA ASN A 31 25.34 5.85 -7.13
C ASN A 31 24.32 5.27 -8.09
N LEU A 32 23.04 5.28 -7.72
CA LEU A 32 21.94 4.85 -8.59
C LEU A 32 21.86 5.72 -9.85
N ALA A 33 22.01 7.04 -9.73
CA ALA A 33 22.01 7.95 -10.87
C ALA A 33 23.17 7.65 -11.85
N LYS A 34 24.38 7.39 -11.34
CA LYS A 34 25.53 6.99 -12.19
C LYS A 34 25.26 5.69 -12.94
N THR A 35 24.66 4.71 -12.28
CA THR A 35 24.27 3.43 -12.89
C THR A 35 23.20 3.65 -13.96
N ALA A 36 22.14 4.40 -13.65
CA ALA A 36 21.08 4.74 -14.60
C ALA A 36 21.62 5.44 -15.85
N LEU A 37 22.50 6.43 -15.69
CA LEU A 37 23.13 7.15 -16.81
C LEU A 37 24.02 6.23 -17.66
N ARG A 38 24.83 5.36 -17.02
CA ARG A 38 25.68 4.38 -17.73
C ARG A 38 24.85 3.47 -18.63
N HIS A 39 23.70 3.04 -18.13
CA HIS A 39 22.79 2.13 -18.82
C HIS A 39 21.72 2.84 -19.65
N LYS A 40 21.75 4.19 -19.72
CA LYS A 40 20.77 5.02 -20.43
C LYS A 40 19.33 4.66 -20.05
N ALA A 41 19.09 4.43 -18.75
CA ALA A 41 17.78 4.07 -18.24
C ALA A 41 16.79 5.21 -18.53
N ILE A 42 15.59 4.85 -18.99
CA ILE A 42 14.48 5.81 -19.18
C ILE A 42 13.44 5.68 -18.07
N LEU A 43 13.46 4.57 -17.34
CA LEU A 43 12.60 4.26 -16.21
C LEU A 43 13.46 3.59 -15.14
N ILE A 44 13.33 4.07 -13.91
CA ILE A 44 13.93 3.50 -12.70
C ILE A 44 12.78 3.06 -11.82
N VAL A 45 12.71 1.77 -11.50
CA VAL A 45 11.70 1.20 -10.62
C VAL A 45 12.33 0.89 -9.27
N ILE A 46 11.76 1.44 -8.20
CA ILE A 46 12.14 1.19 -6.81
C ILE A 46 11.06 0.31 -6.19
N ASP A 47 11.42 -0.93 -5.92
CA ASP A 47 10.52 -1.93 -5.34
C ASP A 47 11.09 -2.42 -3.99
N THR A 48 10.54 -2.07 -2.84
CA THR A 48 9.43 -1.15 -2.53
C THR A 48 9.91 0.11 -1.79
N LEU A 49 9.02 1.08 -1.59
CA LEU A 49 9.27 2.27 -0.75
C LEU A 49 9.84 1.90 0.62
N ALA A 50 9.25 0.92 1.31
CA ALA A 50 9.69 0.50 2.63
C ALA A 50 11.14 -0.05 2.60
N ALA A 51 11.47 -0.89 1.61
CA ALA A 51 12.84 -1.36 1.42
C ALA A 51 13.81 -0.21 1.14
N SER A 52 13.36 0.84 0.43
CA SER A 52 14.17 2.03 0.13
C SER A 52 14.39 2.98 1.31
N LEU A 53 13.70 2.79 2.43
CA LEU A 53 13.96 3.50 3.68
C LEU A 53 15.08 2.82 4.49
N ALA A 54 15.34 1.52 4.25
CA ALA A 54 16.37 0.72 4.89
C ALA A 54 16.35 0.75 6.44
N GLY A 55 15.19 1.00 7.05
CA GLY A 55 15.05 1.15 8.51
C GLY A 55 15.67 2.43 9.10
N GLU A 56 16.17 3.34 8.26
CA GLU A 56 16.83 4.58 8.68
C GLU A 56 15.90 5.79 8.67
N ALA A 57 14.67 5.60 8.19
CA ALA A 57 13.66 6.61 8.06
C ALA A 57 12.29 6.01 8.34
N ASP A 58 11.41 6.83 8.91
CA ASP A 58 10.06 6.42 9.29
C ASP A 58 9.07 6.79 8.18
N GLU A 59 8.33 5.82 7.65
CA GLU A 59 7.32 6.05 6.62
C GLU A 59 6.15 6.92 7.10
N ASN A 60 5.95 7.02 8.42
CA ASN A 60 4.95 7.87 9.04
C ASN A 60 5.45 9.30 9.27
N SER A 61 6.75 9.54 9.14
CA SER A 61 7.38 10.84 9.30
C SER A 61 7.18 11.70 8.05
N ASN A 62 6.37 12.76 8.15
CA ASN A 62 6.21 13.76 7.10
C ASN A 62 7.57 14.29 6.58
N ARG A 63 8.54 14.46 7.48
CA ARG A 63 9.89 14.95 7.18
C ARG A 63 10.64 13.95 6.30
N ASP A 64 10.67 12.69 6.69
CA ASP A 64 11.46 11.69 5.99
C ASP A 64 10.83 11.33 4.64
N MET A 65 9.50 11.30 4.57
CA MET A 65 8.77 11.15 3.32
C MET A 65 8.97 12.34 2.36
N THR A 66 9.13 13.55 2.90
CA THR A 66 9.50 14.73 2.09
C THR A 66 10.93 14.61 1.56
N LEU A 67 11.87 14.13 2.39
CA LEU A 67 13.26 13.88 1.96
C LEU A 67 13.33 12.81 0.87
N LEU A 68 12.63 11.69 1.06
CA LEU A 68 12.55 10.60 0.08
C LEU A 68 12.00 11.10 -1.25
N THR A 69 10.87 11.82 -1.24
CA THR A 69 10.26 12.35 -2.47
C THR A 69 11.14 13.40 -3.13
N HIS A 70 11.83 14.23 -2.36
CA HIS A 70 12.82 15.18 -2.88
C HIS A 70 13.97 14.45 -3.60
N ASN A 71 14.54 13.42 -2.97
CA ASN A 71 15.63 12.64 -3.55
C ASN A 71 15.20 11.84 -4.78
N ALA A 72 13.98 11.30 -4.80
CA ALA A 72 13.42 10.66 -5.98
C ALA A 72 13.26 11.65 -7.16
N LYS A 73 12.77 12.86 -6.91
CA LYS A 73 12.72 13.93 -7.93
C LYS A 73 14.11 14.34 -8.40
N ARG A 74 15.07 14.44 -7.48
CA ARG A 74 16.46 14.73 -7.82
C ARG A 74 17.06 13.66 -8.71
N LEU A 75 16.81 12.37 -8.41
CA LEU A 75 17.22 11.26 -9.25
C LEU A 75 16.64 11.37 -10.67
N ALA A 76 15.34 11.66 -10.79
CA ALA A 76 14.70 11.88 -12.08
C ALA A 76 15.35 13.04 -12.86
N MET A 77 15.58 14.19 -12.21
CA MET A 77 16.23 15.34 -12.85
C MET A 77 17.67 15.07 -13.28
N MET A 78 18.45 14.34 -12.48
CA MET A 78 19.84 14.00 -12.79
C MET A 78 19.97 13.04 -13.97
N THR A 79 19.00 12.15 -14.14
CA THR A 79 19.06 11.05 -15.11
C THR A 79 18.24 11.31 -16.37
N GLY A 80 17.24 12.20 -16.30
CA GLY A 80 16.21 12.34 -17.33
C GLY A 80 15.23 11.16 -17.36
N SER A 81 15.30 10.24 -16.39
CA SER A 81 14.46 9.05 -16.30
C SER A 81 13.18 9.33 -15.49
N ALA A 82 12.12 8.59 -15.78
CA ALA A 82 11.01 8.47 -14.84
C ALA A 82 11.43 7.61 -13.63
N VAL A 83 10.98 7.98 -12.43
CA VAL A 83 11.18 7.19 -11.20
C VAL A 83 9.82 6.69 -10.73
N LEU A 84 9.64 5.37 -10.75
CA LEU A 84 8.44 4.68 -10.26
C LEU A 84 8.78 4.03 -8.93
N ILE A 85 7.99 4.29 -7.89
CA ILE A 85 8.15 3.69 -6.57
C ILE A 85 6.90 2.88 -6.28
N THR A 86 7.06 1.60 -5.96
CA THR A 86 5.94 0.78 -5.48
C THR A 86 5.79 0.96 -3.97
N HIS A 87 4.57 1.07 -3.50
CA HIS A 87 4.27 1.07 -2.08
C HIS A 87 2.97 0.32 -1.81
N HIS A 88 2.82 -0.18 -0.59
CA HIS A 88 1.56 -0.78 -0.17
C HIS A 88 0.58 0.34 0.24
N THR A 89 -0.72 0.12 0.06
CA THR A 89 -1.75 1.06 0.54
C THR A 89 -1.98 0.91 2.04
N GLY A 90 -2.32 2.03 2.70
CA GLY A 90 -2.52 2.09 4.14
C GLY A 90 -3.51 1.05 4.61
N ARG A 91 -3.42 0.66 5.87
CA ARG A 91 -4.26 -0.37 6.49
C ARG A 91 -5.73 0.03 6.68
N ASN A 92 -6.18 1.06 5.96
CA ASN A 92 -7.47 1.70 6.15
C ASN A 92 -8.24 1.83 4.83
N PRO A 93 -9.13 0.88 4.49
CA PRO A 93 -9.95 0.93 3.28
C PRO A 93 -10.97 2.10 3.25
N ALA A 94 -11.25 2.73 4.41
CA ALA A 94 -12.16 3.88 4.51
C ALA A 94 -11.49 5.20 4.14
N GLN A 95 -10.17 5.21 4.10
CA GLN A 95 -9.41 6.30 3.54
C GLN A 95 -8.82 5.79 2.23
N VAL A 96 -9.24 6.43 1.15
CA VAL A 96 -8.69 6.30 -0.20
C VAL A 96 -7.27 6.90 -0.22
N ALA A 97 -6.40 6.49 0.71
CA ALA A 97 -5.10 7.05 1.04
C ALA A 97 -4.02 5.95 1.09
N GLU A 98 -2.93 6.25 0.40
CA GLU A 98 -1.67 5.50 0.31
C GLU A 98 -1.03 5.27 1.70
N ARG A 99 -0.12 4.28 1.87
CA ARG A 99 0.73 4.26 3.09
C ARG A 99 1.66 5.46 3.06
N GLY A 100 1.88 6.00 4.25
CA GLY A 100 2.77 7.12 4.48
C GLY A 100 2.04 8.44 4.62
N ALA A 101 2.71 9.37 5.30
CA ALA A 101 2.31 10.75 5.47
C ALA A 101 1.53 11.35 4.28
N TYR A 102 0.51 12.18 4.55
CA TYR A 102 -0.22 13.00 3.56
C TYR A 102 0.70 13.72 2.55
N SER A 103 1.97 13.94 2.92
CA SER A 103 3.04 14.47 2.09
C SER A 103 3.37 13.64 0.84
N LEU A 104 3.23 12.31 0.85
CA LEU A 104 3.58 11.48 -0.31
C LEU A 104 2.66 11.79 -1.49
N ARG A 105 1.34 11.76 -1.27
CA ARG A 105 0.34 12.14 -2.27
C ARG A 105 0.47 13.59 -2.70
N ALA A 106 0.86 14.50 -1.80
CA ALA A 106 1.07 15.90 -2.17
C ALA A 106 2.26 16.07 -3.14
N ASN A 107 3.32 15.28 -2.95
CA ASN A 107 4.61 15.50 -3.58
C ASN A 107 4.85 14.71 -4.88
N VAL A 108 4.13 13.63 -5.15
CA VAL A 108 4.29 12.86 -6.41
C VAL A 108 3.61 13.55 -7.61
N ASP A 109 4.13 13.28 -8.81
CA ASP A 109 3.58 13.81 -10.05
C ASP A 109 2.36 12.98 -10.53
N THR A 110 2.40 11.67 -10.30
CA THR A 110 1.33 10.73 -10.64
C THR A 110 1.25 9.64 -9.58
N SER A 111 0.04 9.24 -9.24
CA SER A 111 -0.23 8.09 -8.38
C SER A 111 -1.23 7.16 -9.04
N ILE A 112 -0.90 5.87 -9.04
CA ILE A 112 -1.71 4.79 -9.59
C ILE A 112 -2.03 3.83 -8.45
N ARG A 113 -3.31 3.67 -8.14
CA ARG A 113 -3.77 2.65 -7.19
C ARG A 113 -4.02 1.36 -7.93
N VAL A 114 -3.54 0.26 -7.37
CA VAL A 114 -3.95 -1.09 -7.75
C VAL A 114 -4.83 -1.64 -6.63
N SER A 115 -6.02 -2.14 -6.97
CA SER A 115 -7.00 -2.67 -6.03
C SER A 115 -7.41 -4.10 -6.38
N ARG A 116 -7.91 -4.81 -5.37
CA ARG A 116 -8.49 -6.15 -5.53
C ARG A 116 -9.80 -6.23 -4.76
N THR A 117 -10.87 -6.64 -5.43
CA THR A 117 -12.19 -6.90 -4.84
C THR A 117 -12.58 -8.34 -5.15
N GLY A 118 -12.49 -9.22 -4.15
CA GLY A 118 -12.65 -10.67 -4.39
C GLY A 118 -11.58 -11.19 -5.36
N ASN A 119 -12.01 -11.62 -6.55
CA ASN A 119 -11.12 -12.07 -7.62
C ASN A 119 -10.80 -10.99 -8.66
N ASP A 120 -11.54 -9.88 -8.65
CA ASP A 120 -11.35 -8.79 -9.59
C ASP A 120 -10.15 -7.93 -9.18
N ARG A 121 -9.33 -7.54 -10.16
CA ARG A 121 -8.24 -6.58 -9.98
C ARG A 121 -8.43 -5.41 -10.92
N ALA A 122 -8.09 -4.22 -10.41
CA ALA A 122 -8.19 -2.99 -11.17
C ALA A 122 -7.01 -2.08 -10.86
N TRP A 123 -6.73 -1.17 -11.79
CA TRP A 123 -5.83 -0.05 -11.57
C TRP A 123 -6.56 1.26 -11.90
N GLU A 124 -6.18 2.34 -11.20
CA GLU A 124 -6.78 3.67 -11.35
C GLU A 124 -5.71 4.74 -11.12
N VAL A 125 -5.67 5.77 -11.97
CA VAL A 125 -4.93 7.01 -11.72
C VAL A 125 -5.70 7.83 -10.70
N VAL A 126 -5.16 7.93 -9.49
CA VAL A 126 -5.82 8.61 -8.36
C VAL A 126 -5.29 10.03 -8.13
N LYS A 127 -4.23 10.37 -8.85
CA LYS A 127 -3.65 11.71 -8.96
C LYS A 127 -2.80 11.78 -10.22
N ALA A 128 -2.96 12.81 -11.02
CA ALA A 128 -2.05 13.22 -12.08
C ALA A 128 -1.87 14.74 -12.05
N ARG A 129 -0.63 15.22 -12.05
CA ARG A 129 -0.34 16.66 -12.09
C ARG A 129 -0.81 17.27 -13.41
N ASP A 130 -0.43 16.65 -14.52
CA ASP A 130 -0.62 17.17 -15.88
C ASP A 130 -1.52 16.22 -16.72
N GLY A 131 -2.35 15.42 -16.05
CA GLY A 131 -3.19 14.39 -16.67
C GLY A 131 -4.60 14.34 -16.08
N VAL A 132 -5.34 13.28 -16.43
CA VAL A 132 -6.73 13.08 -15.99
C VAL A 132 -6.78 12.03 -14.88
N ASP A 133 -7.38 12.39 -13.75
CA ASP A 133 -7.69 11.46 -12.66
C ASP A 133 -8.87 10.54 -13.05
N GLY A 134 -8.94 9.36 -12.43
CA GLY A 134 -10.00 8.38 -12.65
C GLY A 134 -9.82 7.51 -13.89
N VAL A 135 -8.75 7.72 -14.67
CA VAL A 135 -8.38 6.79 -15.77
C VAL A 135 -7.97 5.47 -15.15
N GLY A 136 -8.59 4.37 -15.57
CA GLY A 136 -8.33 3.06 -15.00
C GLY A 136 -8.74 1.92 -15.92
N GLY A 137 -8.46 0.71 -15.46
CA GLY A 137 -8.81 -0.51 -16.19
C GLY A 137 -8.78 -1.74 -15.31
N ARG A 138 -9.44 -2.79 -15.77
CA ARG A 138 -9.43 -4.10 -15.10
C ARG A 138 -8.34 -4.98 -15.67
N PHE A 139 -7.84 -5.87 -14.83
CA PHE A 139 -6.91 -6.90 -15.25
C PHE A 139 -7.08 -8.14 -14.41
N GLU A 140 -6.52 -9.24 -14.90
CA GLU A 140 -6.34 -10.46 -14.15
C GLU A 140 -4.92 -10.96 -14.28
N LEU A 141 -4.55 -11.85 -13.37
CA LEU A 141 -3.29 -12.55 -13.38
C LEU A 141 -3.54 -13.94 -13.95
N VAL A 142 -2.90 -14.25 -15.07
CA VAL A 142 -3.05 -15.53 -15.76
C VAL A 142 -1.73 -16.28 -15.68
N ASP A 143 -1.80 -17.56 -15.32
CA ASP A 143 -0.63 -18.43 -15.34
C ASP A 143 -0.15 -18.59 -16.79
N ALA A 144 1.16 -18.50 -16.98
CA ALA A 144 1.80 -18.68 -18.28
C ALA A 144 2.95 -19.65 -18.12
N SER A 145 2.90 -20.74 -18.89
CA SER A 145 3.94 -21.75 -18.92
C SER A 145 4.77 -21.60 -20.19
N MET A 146 6.09 -21.75 -20.08
CA MET A 146 6.99 -21.77 -21.24
C MET A 146 8.09 -22.83 -21.10
N PRO A 147 8.57 -23.41 -22.22
CA PRO A 147 9.66 -24.37 -22.16
C PRO A 147 10.93 -23.76 -21.57
N GLY A 148 11.47 -24.42 -20.54
CA GLY A 148 12.72 -24.02 -19.92
C GLY A 148 13.95 -24.52 -20.69
N PRO A 149 15.15 -23.98 -20.36
CA PRO A 149 16.41 -24.36 -21.00
C PRO A 149 16.77 -25.83 -20.90
N HIS A 150 16.18 -26.55 -19.93
CA HIS A 150 16.47 -27.94 -19.63
C HIS A 150 15.28 -28.88 -19.93
N GLY A 151 14.30 -28.41 -20.71
CA GLY A 151 13.13 -29.21 -21.11
C GLY A 151 12.07 -29.38 -20.01
N ASN A 152 12.27 -28.77 -18.83
CA ASN A 152 11.22 -28.57 -17.84
C ASN A 152 10.43 -27.29 -18.17
N ASP A 153 9.13 -27.31 -17.92
CA ASP A 153 8.33 -26.10 -18.04
C ASP A 153 8.69 -25.11 -16.92
N ILE A 154 8.68 -23.82 -17.28
CA ILE A 154 8.83 -22.70 -16.35
C ILE A 154 7.48 -22.02 -16.25
N GLU A 155 6.93 -22.00 -15.04
CA GLU A 155 5.67 -21.35 -14.71
C GLU A 155 5.87 -19.87 -14.36
N SER A 156 4.98 -19.04 -14.88
CA SER A 156 4.93 -17.58 -14.73
C SER A 156 3.54 -17.10 -14.42
N VAL A 157 3.45 -15.83 -14.06
CA VAL A 157 2.21 -15.07 -14.11
C VAL A 157 2.35 -13.93 -15.11
N VAL A 158 1.29 -13.63 -15.86
CA VAL A 158 1.17 -12.47 -16.74
C VAL A 158 -0.07 -11.67 -16.44
N VAL A 159 -0.02 -10.37 -16.74
CA VAL A 159 -1.17 -9.48 -16.65
C VAL A 159 -1.96 -9.57 -17.95
N ARG A 160 -3.25 -9.91 -17.87
CA ARG A 160 -4.20 -9.79 -18.98
C ARG A 160 -5.17 -8.67 -18.70
N HIS A 161 -5.19 -7.65 -19.55
CA HIS A 161 -6.18 -6.58 -19.47
C HIS A 161 -7.54 -7.11 -19.92
N LEU A 162 -8.58 -6.71 -19.19
CA LEU A 162 -9.96 -7.05 -19.49
C LEU A 162 -10.63 -5.86 -20.21
N ASP A 163 -11.47 -6.16 -21.20
CA ASP A 163 -12.29 -5.15 -21.88
C ASP A 163 -13.40 -4.63 -20.94
N GLY A 164 -13.68 -3.34 -21.04
CA GLY A 164 -14.70 -2.65 -20.26
C GLY A 164 -14.11 -1.59 -19.32
N PRO A 165 -14.92 -0.61 -18.90
CA PRO A 165 -14.47 0.36 -17.91
C PRO A 165 -14.03 -0.37 -16.63
N ALA A 166 -13.10 0.22 -15.87
CA ALA A 166 -12.95 -0.13 -14.46
C ALA A 166 -14.37 -0.18 -13.88
N SER A 167 -14.77 -1.33 -13.32
CA SER A 167 -16.17 -1.57 -12.95
C SER A 167 -16.72 -0.36 -12.19
N ASP A 168 -17.88 0.15 -12.62
CA ASP A 168 -18.70 1.14 -11.90
C ASP A 168 -19.18 0.61 -10.53
N ASP A 169 -18.68 -0.55 -10.07
CA ASP A 169 -18.47 -0.81 -8.66
C ASP A 169 -17.49 0.24 -8.16
N ALA A 170 -18.06 1.41 -7.92
CA ALA A 170 -17.57 2.44 -7.05
C ALA A 170 -16.70 1.77 -5.99
N THR A 171 -15.49 2.30 -5.78
CA THR A 171 -14.92 2.33 -4.43
C THR A 171 -16.09 2.28 -3.46
N PRO A 172 -16.30 1.18 -2.69
CA PRO A 172 -17.51 1.01 -1.92
C PRO A 172 -17.71 2.35 -1.25
N LYS A 173 -18.83 3.04 -1.56
CA LYS A 173 -19.07 4.37 -1.01
C LYS A 173 -18.93 4.15 0.48
N VAL A 174 -17.79 4.56 1.03
CA VAL A 174 -17.53 4.45 2.45
C VAL A 174 -18.56 5.40 2.99
N GLU A 175 -19.70 4.88 3.45
CA GLU A 175 -20.65 5.68 4.20
C GLU A 175 -19.80 6.39 5.25
N ALA A 176 -19.75 7.72 5.15
CA ALA A 176 -18.86 8.51 5.97
C ALA A 176 -19.06 8.06 7.41
N LEU A 177 -17.98 7.58 8.03
CA LEU A 177 -18.04 7.05 9.38
C LEU A 177 -18.68 8.08 10.29
N THR A 178 -19.65 7.65 11.09
CA THR A 178 -20.22 8.51 12.12
C THR A 178 -19.11 8.95 13.09
N PRO A 179 -19.25 10.07 13.79
CA PRO A 179 -18.23 10.54 14.73
C PRO A 179 -17.79 9.49 15.76
N ASN A 180 -18.72 8.63 16.19
CA ASN A 180 -18.42 7.53 17.12
C ASN A 180 -17.69 6.37 16.45
N GLN A 181 -18.02 6.03 15.20
CA GLN A 181 -17.27 5.01 14.44
C GLN A 181 -15.84 5.48 14.17
N SER A 182 -15.65 6.75 13.77
CA SER A 182 -14.31 7.33 13.60
C SER A 182 -13.52 7.33 14.91
N ALA A 183 -14.12 7.76 16.02
CA ALA A 183 -13.43 7.80 17.31
C ALA A 183 -13.02 6.41 17.81
N VAL A 184 -13.91 5.41 17.67
CA VAL A 184 -13.59 4.01 18.01
C VAL A 184 -12.48 3.47 17.13
N PHE A 185 -12.53 3.76 15.83
CA PHE A 185 -11.54 3.27 14.89
C PHE A 185 -10.14 3.88 15.13
N GLU A 186 -10.06 5.18 15.41
CA GLU A 186 -8.79 5.84 15.76
C GLU A 186 -8.20 5.31 17.07
N GLN A 187 -9.03 5.09 18.11
CA GLN A 187 -8.55 4.47 19.36
C GLN A 187 -8.14 3.00 19.17
N PHE A 188 -8.85 2.26 18.32
CA PHE A 188 -8.48 0.90 17.99
C PHE A 188 -7.12 0.82 17.28
N LYS A 189 -6.83 1.76 16.35
CA LYS A 189 -5.50 1.86 15.71
C LYS A 189 -4.39 2.11 16.74
N LEU A 190 -4.57 3.06 17.65
CA LEU A 190 -3.59 3.34 18.69
C LEU A 190 -3.30 2.13 19.59
N LEU A 191 -4.34 1.33 19.90
CA LEU A 191 -4.17 0.07 20.62
C LEU A 191 -3.29 -0.90 19.83
N LEU A 192 -3.55 -1.06 18.53
CA LEU A 192 -2.77 -1.93 17.65
C LEU A 192 -1.31 -1.50 17.57
N ASP A 193 -1.05 -0.20 17.37
CA ASP A 193 0.30 0.36 17.28
C ASP A 193 1.08 0.15 18.60
N SER A 194 0.42 0.33 19.74
CA SER A 194 1.05 0.11 21.06
C SER A 194 1.41 -1.34 21.32
N GLU A 195 0.59 -2.28 20.82
CA GLU A 195 0.81 -3.71 21.01
C GLU A 195 1.79 -4.28 19.99
N GLU A 196 1.89 -3.69 18.79
CA GLU A 196 2.93 -4.02 17.81
C GLU A 196 4.31 -3.73 18.39
N ALA A 197 4.50 -2.54 18.97
CA ALA A 197 5.77 -2.17 19.61
C ALA A 197 6.16 -3.18 20.72
N LEU A 198 5.20 -3.63 21.52
CA LEU A 198 5.44 -4.63 22.57
C LEU A 198 5.70 -6.04 22.02
N ALA A 199 5.10 -6.39 20.87
CA ALA A 199 5.29 -7.69 20.22
C ALA A 199 6.64 -7.78 19.50
N GLU A 200 7.12 -6.68 18.91
CA GLU A 200 8.45 -6.57 18.33
C GLU A 200 9.55 -6.83 19.38
N GLU A 201 9.41 -6.28 20.58
CA GLU A 201 10.31 -6.55 21.72
C GLU A 201 10.35 -8.03 22.13
N ARG A 202 9.28 -8.78 21.83
CA ARG A 202 9.14 -10.22 22.11
C ARG A 202 9.42 -11.12 20.90
N GLY A 203 9.66 -10.55 19.72
CA GLY A 203 9.84 -11.30 18.46
C GLY A 203 8.55 -11.95 17.93
N GLU A 204 7.37 -11.40 18.25
CA GLU A 204 6.06 -11.92 17.86
C GLU A 204 5.38 -11.03 16.79
N SER A 205 4.48 -11.62 15.99
CA SER A 205 3.67 -10.87 15.02
C SER A 205 2.19 -10.91 15.39
N ILE A 206 1.62 -9.77 15.78
CA ILE A 206 0.23 -9.66 16.25
C ILE A 206 -0.81 -9.60 15.11
N TRP A 207 -0.35 -9.37 13.88
CA TRP A 207 -1.20 -9.03 12.74
C TRP A 207 -2.06 -10.19 12.23
N ASN A 208 -1.72 -11.43 12.57
CA ASN A 208 -2.49 -12.61 12.22
C ASN A 208 -3.35 -13.16 13.37
N VAL A 209 -3.14 -12.65 14.58
CA VAL A 209 -3.78 -13.15 15.80
C VAL A 209 -4.95 -12.24 16.21
N GLY A 210 -4.84 -10.93 16.01
CA GLY A 210 -5.88 -9.97 16.39
C GLY A 210 -6.12 -9.88 17.90
N PHE A 211 -7.05 -9.03 18.33
CA PHE A 211 -7.34 -8.74 19.74
C PHE A 211 -8.72 -9.24 20.15
N PRO A 212 -8.90 -9.84 21.33
CA PRO A 212 -10.23 -10.22 21.79
C PRO A 212 -11.21 -9.04 21.74
N LEU A 213 -12.41 -9.26 21.19
CA LEU A 213 -13.41 -8.21 21.02
C LEU A 213 -13.69 -7.45 22.32
N ASP A 214 -13.74 -8.14 23.46
CA ASP A 214 -14.02 -7.52 24.75
C ASP A 214 -12.91 -6.59 25.24
N ASP A 215 -11.65 -6.88 24.91
CA ASP A 215 -10.52 -6.01 25.23
C ASP A 215 -10.52 -4.78 24.32
N CYS A 216 -10.81 -4.97 23.03
CA CYS A 216 -11.00 -3.87 22.08
C CYS A 216 -12.11 -2.91 22.55
N VAL A 217 -13.24 -3.45 22.97
CA VAL A 217 -14.37 -2.67 23.48
C VAL A 217 -13.97 -1.91 24.74
N ARG A 218 -13.26 -2.54 25.67
CA ARG A 218 -12.81 -1.90 26.92
C ARG A 218 -11.84 -0.75 26.65
N SER A 219 -10.91 -0.92 25.72
CA SER A 219 -9.94 0.11 25.35
C SER A 219 -10.57 1.26 24.57
N CYS A 220 -11.58 1.00 23.75
CA CYS A 220 -12.17 2.01 22.86
C CYS A 220 -13.40 2.71 23.43
N MET A 221 -14.04 2.19 24.49
CA MET A 221 -15.33 2.73 24.98
C MET A 221 -15.26 4.18 25.49
N ALA A 222 -14.08 4.65 25.91
CA ALA A 222 -13.87 6.04 26.31
C ALA A 222 -13.96 7.03 25.14
N ALA A 223 -13.74 6.56 23.90
CA ALA A 223 -13.77 7.36 22.68
C ALA A 223 -15.19 7.77 22.26
N VAL A 224 -16.19 6.99 22.66
CA VAL A 224 -17.57 7.15 22.19
C VAL A 224 -18.26 8.28 22.93
N LYS A 225 -18.82 9.23 22.16
CA LYS A 225 -19.70 10.28 22.67
C LYS A 225 -21.12 9.73 22.83
N VAL A 226 -21.61 9.70 24.06
CA VAL A 226 -22.96 9.26 24.43
C VAL A 226 -23.56 10.21 25.48
N ASN A 227 -24.88 10.31 25.51
CA ASN A 227 -25.60 11.11 26.50
C ASN A 227 -25.67 10.43 27.88
N ASP A 228 -25.71 9.09 27.92
CA ASP A 228 -25.59 8.29 29.17
C ASP A 228 -24.40 7.33 29.03
N THR A 229 -23.47 7.42 29.98
CA THR A 229 -22.22 6.65 30.00
C THR A 229 -22.44 5.14 30.08
N ARG A 230 -23.60 4.67 30.57
CA ARG A 230 -23.97 3.25 30.60
C ARG A 230 -24.08 2.62 29.20
N HIS A 231 -24.28 3.43 28.16
CA HIS A 231 -24.37 2.94 26.79
C HIS A 231 -23.02 2.88 26.05
N ARG A 232 -21.91 3.32 26.66
CA ARG A 232 -20.59 3.34 25.99
C ARG A 232 -20.20 1.97 25.46
N THR A 233 -20.35 0.92 26.25
CA THR A 233 -20.02 -0.45 25.85
C THR A 233 -20.84 -0.91 24.65
N THR A 234 -22.17 -0.73 24.71
CA THR A 234 -23.09 -1.10 23.61
C THR A 234 -22.76 -0.33 22.33
N ARG A 235 -22.57 0.99 22.42
CA ARG A 235 -22.25 1.84 21.27
C ARG A 235 -20.89 1.54 20.66
N THR A 236 -19.93 1.09 21.48
CA THR A 236 -18.61 0.66 20.99
C THR A 236 -18.72 -0.65 20.21
N ARG A 237 -19.54 -1.61 20.68
CA ARG A 237 -19.83 -2.84 19.95
C ARG A 237 -20.55 -2.57 18.63
N GLU A 238 -21.56 -1.71 18.63
CA GLU A 238 -22.26 -1.28 17.41
C GLU A 238 -21.29 -0.61 16.42
N ALA A 239 -20.37 0.22 16.92
CA ALA A 239 -19.34 0.84 16.08
C ALA A 239 -18.42 -0.21 15.45
N PHE A 240 -17.92 -1.19 16.22
CA PHE A 240 -17.11 -2.28 15.65
C PHE A 240 -17.88 -3.13 14.64
N GLN A 241 -19.15 -3.47 14.90
CA GLN A 241 -19.99 -4.17 13.93
C GLN A 241 -20.15 -3.39 12.62
N ALA A 242 -20.33 -2.07 12.72
CA ALA A 242 -20.39 -1.20 11.54
C ALA A 242 -19.04 -1.13 10.80
N LEU A 243 -17.92 -1.07 11.51
CA LEU A 243 -16.57 -1.12 10.93
C LEU A 243 -16.29 -2.47 10.24
N VAL A 244 -16.79 -3.58 10.80
CA VAL A 244 -16.72 -4.90 10.18
C VAL A 244 -17.57 -4.97 8.92
N LYS A 245 -18.81 -4.47 8.97
CA LYS A 245 -19.69 -4.38 7.79
C LYS A 245 -19.11 -3.48 6.69
N ALA A 246 -18.41 -2.42 7.07
CA ALA A 246 -17.72 -1.50 6.16
C ALA A 246 -16.40 -2.07 5.62
N GLY A 247 -15.96 -3.25 6.09
CA GLY A 247 -14.71 -3.88 5.65
C GLY A 247 -13.46 -3.13 6.11
N LEU A 248 -13.49 -2.46 7.27
CA LEU A 248 -12.35 -1.74 7.86
C LEU A 248 -11.68 -2.51 8.99
N VAL A 249 -12.45 -3.42 9.59
CA VAL A 249 -12.04 -4.33 10.65
C VAL A 249 -12.56 -5.71 10.26
N MET A 250 -11.80 -6.76 10.53
CA MET A 250 -12.21 -8.15 10.34
C MET A 250 -12.38 -8.79 11.72
N GLU A 251 -13.41 -9.61 11.87
CA GLU A 251 -13.62 -10.44 13.05
C GLU A 251 -13.34 -11.90 12.70
N LYS A 252 -12.42 -12.55 13.42
CA LYS A 252 -12.10 -13.97 13.28
C LYS A 252 -12.03 -14.59 14.67
N GLU A 253 -12.86 -15.61 14.91
CA GLU A 253 -12.87 -16.37 16.18
C GLU A 253 -13.00 -15.48 17.44
N GLY A 254 -13.83 -14.42 17.36
CA GLY A 254 -14.03 -13.47 18.46
C GLY A 254 -12.90 -12.46 18.68
N ARG A 255 -11.95 -12.39 17.72
CA ARG A 255 -10.84 -11.44 17.72
C ARG A 255 -10.98 -10.45 16.56
N LEU A 256 -10.69 -9.19 16.82
CA LEU A 256 -10.69 -8.11 15.84
C LEU A 256 -9.28 -7.87 15.29
N LEU A 257 -9.19 -7.70 13.99
CA LEU A 257 -7.99 -7.36 13.24
C LEU A 257 -8.31 -6.30 12.19
N LEU A 258 -7.30 -5.57 11.70
CA LEU A 258 -7.52 -4.69 10.55
C LEU A 258 -7.64 -5.55 9.28
N THR A 259 -8.55 -5.15 8.40
CA THR A 259 -8.64 -5.74 7.05
C THR A 259 -7.35 -5.46 6.29
N ASN A 260 -6.80 -6.50 5.65
CA ASN A 260 -5.62 -6.40 4.79
C ASN A 260 -5.85 -5.52 3.57
#